data_AF-A0A0R0DPN6-F1
#
_entry.id   AF-A0A0R0DPN6-F1
#
_cell.length_a   1.000
_cell.length_b   1.000
_cell.length_c   1.000
_cell.angle_alpha   90.00
_cell.angle_beta   90.00
_cell.angle_gamma   90.00
#
_symmetry.space_group_name_H-M   'P 1'
#
loop_
_entity.id
_entity.type
_entity.pdbx_description
1 polymer ?
#
loop_
_entity_poly.entity_id
_entity_poly.type
_entity_poly.pdbx_seq_one_letter_code
_entity_poly.pdbx_strand_id
1 'polypeptide(L)'
;MPITRAKATTLLNQREMALFDDSRANALRQLDEKALSARITRARAGRDRARDLVQRQTLSSRDATGSKRGNSGNANARSADKAALMADILARFEGQLTKCQASTAGPAMTSKQAPASKVAKAPAKAVRKAARRRTVVPATAASLSKPNRTRQRVVL
;
A
#
# COMPACT_ATOMS: atom_id res chain seq x y z
N MET A 1 18.79 3.37 -5.64
CA MET A 1 18.82 4.76 -6.15
C MET A 1 17.72 5.57 -5.47
N PRO A 2 17.95 6.80 -4.99
CA PRO A 2 16.86 7.64 -4.50
C PRO A 2 15.98 8.04 -5.68
N ILE A 3 14.80 7.42 -5.79
CA ILE A 3 13.83 7.74 -6.83
C ILE A 3 13.19 9.08 -6.49
N THR A 4 13.40 10.09 -7.34
CA THR A 4 12.76 11.39 -7.20
C THR A 4 11.27 11.29 -7.52
N ARG A 5 10.44 12.08 -6.82
CA ARG A 5 9.00 12.13 -7.09
C ARG A 5 8.70 12.53 -8.54
N ALA A 6 9.51 13.43 -9.10
CA ALA A 6 9.41 13.86 -10.50
C ALA A 6 9.59 12.68 -11.48
N LYS A 7 10.59 11.82 -11.25
CA LYS A 7 10.77 10.61 -12.08
C LYS A 7 9.57 9.66 -11.91
N ALA A 8 9.07 9.47 -10.69
CA ALA A 8 7.90 8.63 -10.43
C ALA A 8 6.64 9.14 -11.16
N THR A 9 6.35 10.45 -11.13
CA THR A 9 5.17 11.03 -11.81
C THR A 9 5.21 10.87 -13.31
N THR A 10 6.40 10.84 -13.92
CA THR A 10 6.52 10.61 -15.36
C THR A 10 6.26 9.16 -15.76
N LEU A 11 6.46 8.19 -14.87
CA LEU A 11 6.44 6.76 -15.18
C LEU A 11 5.19 6.03 -14.69
N LEU A 12 4.62 6.49 -13.58
CA LEU A 12 3.52 5.83 -12.88
C LEU A 12 2.15 6.43 -13.20
N ASN A 13 1.13 5.58 -13.20
CA ASN A 13 -0.26 6.05 -13.20
C ASN A 13 -0.70 6.49 -11.79
N GLN A 14 -1.90 7.06 -11.69
CA GLN A 14 -2.43 7.58 -10.42
C GLN A 14 -2.48 6.53 -9.29
N ARG A 15 -2.84 5.27 -9.62
CA ARG A 15 -2.93 4.19 -8.62
C ARG A 15 -1.55 3.75 -8.13
N GLU A 16 -0.59 3.71 -9.03
CA GLU A 16 0.80 3.38 -8.72
C GLU A 16 1.49 4.53 -7.99
N MET A 17 1.12 5.79 -8.29
CA MET A 17 1.57 6.96 -7.55
C MET A 17 1.11 6.91 -6.09
N ALA A 18 -0.12 6.46 -5.82
CA ALA A 18 -0.57 6.25 -4.45
C ALA A 18 0.30 5.21 -3.70
N LEU A 19 0.71 4.12 -4.38
CA LEU A 19 1.65 3.16 -3.80
C LEU A 19 3.04 3.76 -3.56
N PHE A 20 3.50 4.66 -4.44
CA PHE A 20 4.76 5.37 -4.25
C PHE A 20 4.71 6.30 -3.03
N ASP A 21 3.63 7.06 -2.87
CA ASP A 21 3.44 7.98 -1.75
C ASP A 21 3.32 7.19 -0.42
N ASP A 22 2.59 6.07 -0.42
CA ASP A 22 2.48 5.16 0.73
C ASP A 22 3.83 4.50 1.07
N SER A 23 4.73 4.31 0.09
CA SER A 23 6.06 3.75 0.30
C SER A 23 7.06 4.74 0.92
N ARG A 24 6.67 6.01 1.11
CA ARG A 24 7.53 7.01 1.75
C ARG A 24 7.57 6.77 3.26
N ALA A 25 8.72 7.06 3.87
CA ALA A 25 8.97 6.81 5.30
C ALA A 25 7.88 7.36 6.25
N ASN A 26 7.26 8.50 5.91
CA ASN A 26 6.21 9.10 6.73
C ASN A 26 4.93 8.26 6.74
N ALA A 27 4.48 7.79 5.57
CA ALA A 27 3.29 6.95 5.45
C ALA A 27 3.57 5.51 5.92
N LEU A 28 4.77 4.98 5.63
CA LEU A 28 5.20 3.64 6.05
C LEU A 28 5.11 3.40 7.56
N ARG A 29 5.42 4.40 8.37
CA ARG A 29 5.38 4.29 9.84
C ARG A 29 3.97 4.23 10.41
N GLN A 30 2.97 4.71 9.67
CA GLN A 30 1.57 4.76 10.11
C GLN A 30 0.78 3.50 9.67
N LEU A 31 1.41 2.59 8.94
CA LEU A 31 0.76 1.41 8.37
C LEU A 31 0.77 0.23 9.33
N ASP A 32 -0.41 -0.28 9.63
CA ASP A 32 -0.62 -1.55 10.33
C ASP A 32 -0.21 -2.75 9.46
N GLU A 33 0.08 -3.90 10.08
CA GLU A 33 0.54 -5.12 9.39
C GLU A 33 -0.44 -5.58 8.30
N LYS A 34 -1.75 -5.53 8.57
CA LYS A 34 -2.79 -5.86 7.59
C LYS A 34 -2.81 -4.88 6.42
N ALA A 35 -2.62 -3.60 6.72
CA ALA A 35 -2.58 -2.55 5.72
C ALA A 35 -1.34 -2.66 4.83
N LEU A 36 -0.24 -3.15 5.38
CA LEU A 36 1.02 -3.38 4.71
C LEU A 36 0.98 -4.63 3.81
N SER A 37 0.43 -5.74 4.28
CA SER A 37 0.25 -6.95 3.46
C SER A 37 -0.66 -6.70 2.24
N ALA A 38 -1.76 -5.96 2.42
CA ALA A 38 -2.64 -5.56 1.31
C ALA A 38 -1.94 -4.65 0.28
N ARG A 39 -0.97 -3.84 0.71
CA ARG A 39 -0.14 -3.01 -0.18
C ARG A 39 0.92 -3.82 -0.91
N ILE A 40 1.54 -4.79 -0.25
CA ILE A 40 2.47 -5.74 -0.86
C ILE A 40 1.79 -6.51 -1.98
N THR A 41 0.58 -7.04 -1.76
CA THR A 41 -0.17 -7.76 -2.81
C THR A 41 -0.45 -6.86 -4.02
N ARG A 42 -0.87 -5.61 -3.78
CA ARG A 42 -1.10 -4.63 -4.85
C ARG A 42 0.19 -4.25 -5.59
N ALA A 43 1.28 -4.06 -4.86
CA ALA A 43 2.59 -3.76 -5.44
C ALA A 43 3.12 -4.93 -6.26
N ARG A 44 2.95 -6.18 -5.80
CA ARG A 44 3.27 -7.42 -6.55
C ARG A 44 2.49 -7.47 -7.85
N ALA A 45 1.17 -7.34 -7.79
CA ALA A 45 0.33 -7.32 -8.99
C ALA A 45 0.67 -6.17 -9.96
N GLY A 46 1.09 -5.01 -9.44
CA GLY A 46 1.56 -3.88 -10.25
C GLY A 46 2.90 -4.16 -10.95
N ARG A 47 3.85 -4.73 -10.20
CA ARG A 47 5.17 -5.14 -10.71
C ARG A 47 5.03 -6.21 -11.78
N ASP A 48 4.23 -7.24 -11.53
CA ASP A 48 4.11 -8.37 -12.45
C ASP A 48 3.45 -7.92 -13.76
N ARG A 49 2.41 -7.08 -13.69
CA ARG A 49 1.84 -6.42 -14.88
C ARG A 49 2.87 -5.60 -15.67
N ALA A 50 3.76 -4.88 -14.99
CA ALA A 50 4.83 -4.12 -15.64
C ALA A 50 5.88 -5.04 -16.29
N ARG A 51 6.24 -6.15 -15.63
CA ARG A 51 7.16 -7.15 -16.18
C ARG A 51 6.58 -7.84 -17.40
N ASP A 52 5.32 -8.25 -17.35
CA ASP A 52 4.64 -8.88 -18.47
C ASP A 52 4.57 -7.94 -19.68
N LEU A 53 4.35 -6.64 -19.44
CA LEU A 53 4.37 -5.64 -20.48
C LEU A 53 5.76 -5.53 -21.13
N VAL A 54 6.82 -5.47 -20.32
CA VAL A 54 8.21 -5.44 -20.83
C VAL A 54 8.51 -6.68 -21.67
N GLN A 55 8.11 -7.86 -21.21
CA GLN A 55 8.32 -9.11 -21.94
C GLN A 55 7.58 -9.10 -23.29
N ARG A 56 6.28 -8.73 -23.30
CA ARG A 56 5.50 -8.61 -24.54
C ARG A 56 6.10 -7.60 -25.50
N GLN A 57 6.51 -6.44 -25.01
CA GLN A 57 7.15 -5.40 -25.81
C GLN A 57 8.48 -5.87 -26.39
N THR A 58 9.26 -6.62 -25.60
CA THR A 58 10.53 -7.20 -26.05
C THR A 58 10.31 -8.18 -27.19
N LEU A 59 9.36 -9.11 -27.04
CA LEU A 59 9.02 -10.08 -28.09
C LEU A 59 8.53 -9.38 -29.36
N SER A 60 7.57 -8.46 -29.23
CA SER A 60 7.07 -7.67 -30.37
C SER A 60 8.16 -6.88 -31.08
N SER A 61 9.13 -6.33 -30.34
CA SER A 61 10.26 -5.60 -30.93
C SER A 61 11.23 -6.54 -31.66
N ARG A 62 11.41 -7.77 -31.17
CA ARG A 62 12.19 -8.81 -31.87
C ARG A 62 11.53 -9.17 -33.19
N ASP A 63 10.22 -9.39 -33.18
CA ASP A 63 9.45 -9.74 -34.37
C ASP A 63 9.47 -8.61 -35.41
N ALA A 64 9.36 -7.35 -34.97
CA ALA A 64 9.33 -6.20 -35.86
C ALA A 64 10.70 -5.79 -36.42
N THR A 65 11.77 -5.88 -35.63
CA THR A 65 13.11 -5.35 -36.01
C THR A 65 14.12 -6.43 -36.37
N GLY A 66 13.81 -7.70 -36.14
CA GLY A 66 14.77 -8.81 -36.28
C GLY A 66 15.92 -8.77 -35.27
N SER A 67 15.97 -7.78 -34.37
CA SER A 67 17.02 -7.66 -33.37
C SER A 67 16.89 -8.75 -32.31
N LYS A 68 17.95 -9.56 -32.13
CA LYS A 68 17.99 -10.64 -31.13
C LYS A 68 17.66 -10.16 -29.71
N ARG A 69 18.02 -8.91 -29.35
CA ARG A 69 17.85 -8.40 -27.99
C ARG A 69 16.48 -7.77 -27.71
N GLY A 70 15.69 -7.42 -28.74
CA GLY A 70 14.31 -6.93 -28.56
C GLY A 70 14.16 -5.63 -27.77
N ASN A 71 15.25 -4.91 -27.52
CA ASN A 71 15.30 -3.71 -26.71
C ASN A 71 15.39 -2.42 -27.54
N SER A 72 15.02 -2.49 -28.82
CA SER A 72 14.88 -1.34 -29.70
C SER A 72 13.66 -0.50 -29.26
N GLY A 73 13.91 0.76 -28.85
CA GLY A 73 12.88 1.77 -28.64
C GLY A 73 12.77 2.32 -27.21
N ASN A 74 12.56 3.64 -27.11
CA ASN A 74 12.42 4.36 -25.83
C ASN A 74 11.23 3.88 -24.98
N ALA A 75 10.19 3.29 -25.61
CA ALA A 75 9.04 2.73 -24.90
C ALA A 75 9.43 1.52 -24.03
N ASN A 76 10.34 0.67 -24.50
CA ASN A 76 10.79 -0.52 -23.77
C ASN A 76 11.63 -0.12 -22.55
N ALA A 77 12.48 0.90 -22.70
CA ALA A 77 13.25 1.48 -21.61
C ALA A 77 12.34 2.09 -20.52
N ARG A 78 11.29 2.82 -20.93
CA ARG A 78 10.30 3.40 -19.99
C ARG A 78 9.56 2.32 -19.20
N SER A 79 9.14 1.23 -19.84
CA SER A 79 8.48 0.11 -19.18
C SER A 79 9.43 -0.63 -18.23
N ALA A 80 10.70 -0.77 -18.59
CA ALA A 80 11.72 -1.35 -17.73
C ALA A 80 11.96 -0.50 -16.47
N ASP A 81 12.12 0.81 -16.64
CA ASP A 81 12.24 1.78 -15.55
C ASP A 81 11.02 1.73 -14.62
N LYS A 82 9.82 1.60 -15.18
CA LYS A 82 8.59 1.42 -14.40
C LYS A 82 8.62 0.12 -13.58
N ALA A 83 9.04 -1.00 -14.17
CA ALA A 83 9.13 -2.28 -13.48
C ALA A 83 10.16 -2.24 -12.34
N ALA A 84 11.31 -1.59 -12.56
CA ALA A 84 12.32 -1.37 -11.53
C ALA A 84 11.77 -0.51 -10.38
N LEU A 85 11.04 0.56 -10.68
CA LEU A 85 10.43 1.43 -9.68
C LEU A 85 9.39 0.68 -8.82
N MET A 86 8.56 -0.17 -9.43
CA MET A 86 7.61 -1.01 -8.70
C MET A 86 8.32 -2.03 -7.79
N ALA A 87 9.46 -2.58 -8.22
CA ALA A 87 10.27 -3.49 -7.41
C ALA A 87 10.87 -2.78 -6.18
N ASP A 88 11.37 -1.55 -6.35
CA ASP A 88 11.88 -0.74 -5.24
C ASP A 88 10.79 -0.40 -4.21
N ILE A 89 9.59 -0.05 -4.66
CA ILE A 89 8.43 0.19 -3.77
C ILE A 89 8.10 -1.07 -2.97
N LEU A 90 8.05 -2.22 -3.65
CA LEU A 90 7.77 -3.50 -3.01
C LEU A 90 8.83 -3.84 -1.95
N ALA A 91 10.11 -3.65 -2.26
CA ALA A 91 11.20 -3.90 -1.31
C ALA A 91 11.08 -3.05 -0.03
N ARG A 92 10.58 -1.81 -0.14
CA ARG A 92 10.32 -0.95 1.03
C ARG A 92 9.19 -1.48 1.90
N PHE A 93 8.09 -1.92 1.29
CA PHE A 93 6.97 -2.50 2.03
C PHE A 93 7.36 -3.81 2.72
N GLU A 94 8.09 -4.68 2.04
CA GLU A 94 8.60 -5.93 2.60
C GLU A 94 9.57 -5.67 3.76
N GLY A 95 10.50 -4.73 3.59
CA GLY A 95 11.41 -4.33 4.67
C GLY A 95 10.71 -3.74 5.89
N GLN A 96 9.60 -3.01 5.71
CA GLN A 96 8.79 -2.54 6.83
C GLN A 96 8.02 -3.68 7.50
N LEU A 97 7.54 -4.66 6.73
CA LEU A 97 6.78 -5.79 7.26
C LEU A 97 7.66 -6.66 8.15
N THR A 98 8.89 -6.94 7.71
CA THR A 98 9.89 -7.63 8.52
C THR A 98 10.18 -6.89 9.83
N LYS A 99 10.22 -5.55 9.82
CA LYS A 99 10.43 -4.75 11.04
C LYS A 99 9.24 -4.80 11.98
N CYS A 100 8.02 -4.71 11.47
CA CYS A 100 6.81 -4.84 12.29
C CYS A 100 6.75 -6.23 12.93
N GLN A 101 7.02 -7.29 12.15
CA GLN A 101 7.06 -8.67 12.64
C GLN A 101 8.17 -8.91 13.67
N ALA A 102 9.37 -8.36 13.45
CA ALA A 102 10.45 -8.45 14.44
C ALA A 102 10.12 -7.71 15.74
N SER A 103 9.33 -6.63 15.66
CA SER A 103 8.89 -5.87 16.83
C SER A 103 7.78 -6.59 17.60
N THR A 104 6.89 -7.31 16.91
CA THR A 104 5.80 -8.09 17.54
C THR A 104 6.27 -9.44 18.08
N ALA A 105 7.34 -10.03 17.50
CA ALA A 105 7.95 -11.27 18.00
C ALA A 105 8.76 -11.09 19.30
N GLY A 106 9.07 -9.85 19.69
CA GLY A 106 9.75 -9.51 20.93
C GLY A 106 11.23 -9.95 20.98
N PRO A 107 12.14 -9.11 21.50
CA PRO A 107 13.47 -9.58 21.85
C PRO A 107 13.35 -10.54 23.04
N ALA A 108 13.79 -11.78 22.87
CA ALA A 108 14.22 -12.56 24.02
C ALA A 108 15.33 -11.78 24.73
N MET A 109 14.99 -11.18 25.87
CA MET A 109 15.87 -10.61 26.89
C MET A 109 16.82 -9.48 26.45
N THR A 110 16.50 -8.26 26.87
CA THR A 110 17.46 -7.43 27.64
C THR A 110 16.67 -6.51 28.56
N SER A 111 16.45 -7.00 29.78
CA SER A 111 16.17 -6.15 30.94
C SER A 111 17.40 -5.30 31.24
N LYS A 112 17.32 -3.98 31.02
CA LYS A 112 18.18 -3.02 31.73
C LYS A 112 17.34 -1.85 32.27
N GLN A 113 17.03 -2.02 33.56
CA GLN A 113 16.94 -1.03 34.64
C GLN A 113 15.84 0.03 34.59
N ALA A 114 14.83 -0.21 35.44
CA ALA A 114 14.19 0.82 36.25
C ALA A 114 15.11 1.22 37.42
N PRO A 115 15.10 2.49 37.87
CA PRO A 115 15.36 2.81 39.26
C PRO A 115 14.04 2.96 40.02
N ALA A 116 13.89 2.18 41.07
CA ALA A 116 12.82 2.30 42.05
C ALA A 116 13.20 3.30 43.15
N SER A 117 12.29 4.19 43.50
CA SER A 117 12.13 4.81 44.82
C SER A 117 10.64 5.11 45.00
N LYS A 118 9.84 4.29 45.70
CA LYS A 118 9.52 4.34 47.16
C LYS A 118 9.16 5.78 47.62
N VAL A 119 8.07 6.14 48.30
CA VAL A 119 6.96 5.54 49.08
C VAL A 119 5.95 6.74 49.27
N ALA A 120 4.62 6.59 49.25
CA ALA A 120 3.80 6.65 50.48
C ALA A 120 2.27 6.45 50.25
N LYS A 121 1.74 5.44 50.94
CA LYS A 121 0.45 5.36 51.71
C LYS A 121 -0.88 5.90 51.12
N ALA A 122 -1.69 4.93 50.68
CA ALA A 122 -3.14 4.63 50.84
C ALA A 122 -4.03 5.44 51.83
N PRO A 123 -5.36 5.16 51.96
CA PRO A 123 -6.42 4.78 50.99
C PRO A 123 -7.73 5.59 51.20
N ALA A 124 -8.72 5.59 50.27
CA ALA A 124 -10.16 5.59 50.65
C ALA A 124 -11.16 5.53 49.47
N LYS A 125 -12.12 4.61 49.65
CA LYS A 125 -13.56 4.67 49.38
C LYS A 125 -14.08 4.65 47.93
N ALA A 126 -14.65 3.48 47.63
CA ALA A 126 -15.77 3.30 46.72
C ALA A 126 -17.00 4.16 47.11
N VAL A 127 -17.64 4.78 46.10
CA VAL A 127 -19.08 5.06 46.11
C VAL A 127 -19.63 4.84 44.70
N ARG A 128 -20.58 3.91 44.61
CA ARG A 128 -21.48 3.68 43.47
C ARG A 128 -22.55 4.79 43.41
N LYS A 129 -22.94 5.24 42.21
CA LYS A 129 -24.35 5.53 41.82
C LYS A 129 -24.42 5.92 40.33
N ALA A 130 -25.15 5.13 39.53
CA ALA A 130 -26.50 5.41 39.00
C ALA A 130 -26.44 6.16 37.65
N ALA A 131 -26.68 5.50 36.52
CA ALA A 131 -27.96 5.07 35.95
C ALA A 131 -28.64 6.16 35.08
N ARG A 132 -29.09 5.69 33.90
CA ARG A 132 -29.95 6.32 32.87
C ARG A 132 -29.21 7.27 31.91
N ARG A 133 -29.36 7.17 30.59
CA ARG A 133 -30.59 6.88 29.81
C ARG A 133 -30.23 6.36 28.40
N ARG A 134 -30.94 5.31 27.97
CA ARG A 134 -31.11 4.95 26.55
C ARG A 134 -31.89 6.06 25.84
N THR A 135 -31.51 6.41 24.62
CA THR A 135 -32.48 6.70 23.57
C THR A 135 -32.07 5.95 22.31
N VAL A 136 -32.99 5.11 21.86
CA VAL A 136 -32.99 4.39 20.60
C VAL A 136 -33.96 5.17 19.73
N VAL A 137 -33.57 5.54 18.51
CA VAL A 137 -34.54 5.87 17.46
C VAL A 137 -34.10 5.11 16.19
N PRO A 138 -34.91 4.16 15.71
CA PRO A 138 -34.69 3.51 14.43
C PRO A 138 -35.31 4.37 13.31
N ALA A 139 -34.58 4.58 12.22
CA ALA A 139 -35.16 5.06 10.97
C ALA A 139 -35.13 3.93 9.94
N THR A 140 -36.33 3.61 9.50
CA THR A 140 -36.80 2.53 8.66
C THR A 140 -36.35 2.69 7.20
N ALA A 141 -36.02 1.54 6.61
CA ALA A 141 -36.37 1.05 5.27
C ALA A 141 -36.15 1.92 4.00
N ALA A 142 -35.26 1.36 3.16
CA ALA A 142 -35.50 0.93 1.77
C ALA A 142 -35.86 1.95 0.68
N SER A 143 -35.02 1.98 -0.36
CA SER A 143 -35.48 1.98 -1.74
C SER A 143 -34.37 1.51 -2.68
N LEU A 144 -34.67 0.42 -3.39
CA LEU A 144 -33.96 -0.12 -4.55
C LEU A 144 -33.98 0.89 -5.71
N SER A 145 -32.89 1.05 -6.45
CA SER A 145 -32.93 1.10 -7.91
C SER A 145 -31.52 1.18 -8.54
N LYS A 146 -31.12 0.11 -9.21
CA LYS A 146 -30.31 0.11 -10.44
C LYS A 146 -30.99 -0.92 -11.38
N PRO A 147 -30.83 -0.88 -12.71
CA PRO A 147 -30.05 0.03 -13.55
C PRO A 147 -30.88 0.63 -14.70
N ASN A 148 -30.39 1.65 -15.42
CA ASN A 148 -30.82 1.84 -16.81
C ASN A 148 -29.66 2.11 -17.76
N ARG A 149 -29.73 1.39 -18.86
CA ARG A 149 -28.82 1.26 -19.99
C ARG A 149 -29.46 2.01 -21.14
N THR A 150 -28.80 3.03 -21.66
CA THR A 150 -29.19 3.66 -22.94
C THR A 150 -27.89 4.17 -23.58
N ARG A 151 -27.21 3.36 -24.41
CA ARG A 151 -27.33 3.39 -25.88
C ARG A 151 -27.70 4.78 -26.40
N GLN A 152 -26.70 5.62 -26.66
CA GLN A 152 -26.80 6.61 -27.73
C GLN A 152 -25.85 6.22 -28.84
N ARG A 153 -26.47 5.75 -29.92
CA ARG A 153 -25.95 5.62 -31.26
C ARG A 153 -26.33 6.93 -31.93
N VAL A 154 -25.35 7.79 -32.23
CA VAL A 154 -25.59 8.97 -33.07
C VAL A 154 -24.89 8.70 -34.39
N VAL A 155 -25.73 8.45 -35.39
CA VAL A 155 -25.42 8.49 -36.81
C VAL A 155 -26.13 9.75 -37.30
N LEU A 156 -25.37 10.68 -37.87
CA LEU A 156 -25.81 11.63 -38.89
C LEU A 156 -24.66 11.74 -39.88
#